data_AF-A0A4Q4M9Q2-F1
#
_entry.id   AF-A0A4Q4M9Q2-F1
#
_cell.length_a   1.000
_cell.length_b   1.000
_cell.length_c   1.000
_cell.angle_alpha   90.00
_cell.angle_beta   90.00
_cell.angle_gamma   90.00
#
_symmetry.space_group_name_H-M   'P 1'
#
loop_
_entity.id
_entity.type
_entity.pdbx_description
1 polymer ?
#
loop_
_entity_poly.entity_id
_entity_poly.type
_entity_poly.pdbx_seq_one_letter_code
_entity_poly.pdbx_strand_id
1 'polypeptide(L)'
;MKLSLLMFGGALCVDAAVLGSRASYAVKGKPEGFATGVTGGGKAACQVPSSVAQLTTWLTDNVARCIVIDKEYNFKVTQGKAVENGCRPTSNACPGKGGQDAINLNNWCQPRFAGAGVKTIQVSYDKAGLYGINMGSNKSLIGVGNKGVIRGRGLWIAKAKNIIIQNIHFTEINP
;
A
#
# COMPACT_ATOMS: atom_id res chain seq x y z
N MET A 1 -77.69 7.81 -21.82
CA MET A 1 -76.80 8.52 -22.77
C MET A 1 -75.39 7.94 -22.62
N LYS A 2 -74.65 7.86 -23.73
CA LYS A 2 -73.50 6.97 -23.95
C LYS A 2 -72.27 7.22 -23.07
N LEU A 3 -71.62 6.10 -22.74
CA LEU A 3 -70.18 5.81 -22.54
C LEU A 3 -69.19 6.98 -22.76
N SER A 4 -68.20 7.11 -21.87
CA SER A 4 -66.77 7.24 -22.23
C SER A 4 -65.88 7.09 -21.00
N LEU A 5 -65.37 5.88 -20.80
CA LEU A 5 -64.29 5.56 -19.86
C LEU A 5 -62.97 5.72 -20.62
N LEU A 6 -62.22 6.79 -20.35
CA LEU A 6 -60.88 7.02 -20.89
C LEU A 6 -59.85 6.34 -19.98
N MET A 7 -59.44 5.13 -20.36
CA MET A 7 -58.28 4.44 -19.79
C MET A 7 -57.01 5.07 -20.37
N PHE A 8 -56.32 5.91 -19.61
CA PHE A 8 -54.94 6.30 -19.92
C PHE A 8 -54.00 5.17 -19.50
N GLY A 9 -53.67 4.29 -20.44
CA GLY A 9 -52.58 3.32 -20.32
C GLY A 9 -51.24 4.05 -20.39
N GLY A 10 -50.75 4.52 -19.24
CA GLY A 10 -49.37 4.97 -19.10
C GLY A 10 -48.45 3.76 -19.04
N ALA A 11 -47.71 3.51 -20.13
CA ALA A 11 -46.61 2.55 -20.12
C ALA A 11 -45.52 3.09 -19.18
N LEU A 12 -45.40 2.47 -18.00
CA LEU A 12 -44.21 2.60 -17.16
C LEU A 12 -43.07 1.89 -17.90
N CYS A 13 -42.25 2.67 -18.61
CA CYS A 13 -40.94 2.21 -19.07
C CYS A 13 -40.11 1.89 -17.82
N VAL A 14 -39.98 0.61 -17.51
CA VAL A 14 -39.04 0.16 -16.49
C VAL A 14 -37.67 0.34 -17.11
N ASP A 15 -36.95 1.41 -16.75
CA ASP A 15 -35.53 1.51 -17.03
C ASP A 15 -34.86 0.34 -16.34
N ALA A 16 -34.54 -0.70 -17.12
CA ALA A 16 -33.67 -1.77 -16.70
C ALA A 16 -32.30 -1.15 -16.46
N ALA A 17 -32.07 -0.68 -15.23
CA ALA A 17 -30.75 -0.29 -14.78
C ALA A 17 -29.82 -1.46 -15.07
N VAL A 18 -28.91 -1.27 -16.03
CA VAL A 18 -27.84 -2.21 -16.30
C VAL A 18 -27.02 -2.28 -15.01
N LEU A 19 -27.32 -3.29 -14.19
CA LEU A 19 -26.51 -3.72 -13.07
C LEU A 19 -25.23 -4.30 -13.68
N GLY A 20 -24.35 -3.41 -14.15
CA GLY A 20 -22.98 -3.78 -14.46
C GLY A 20 -22.44 -4.51 -13.23
N SER A 21 -21.95 -5.73 -13.43
CA SER A 21 -21.41 -6.56 -12.37
C SER A 21 -20.32 -5.78 -11.65
N ARG A 22 -20.66 -5.15 -10.52
CA ARG A 22 -19.66 -4.51 -9.68
C ARG A 22 -18.74 -5.63 -9.23
N ALA A 23 -17.48 -5.57 -9.66
CA ALA A 23 -16.48 -6.53 -9.22
C ALA A 23 -16.48 -6.54 -7.69
N SER A 24 -16.90 -7.66 -7.12
CA SER A 24 -16.86 -7.88 -5.68
C SER A 24 -15.39 -8.09 -5.30
N TYR A 25 -14.80 -7.05 -4.71
CA TYR A 25 -13.48 -7.15 -4.10
C TYR A 25 -13.59 -7.96 -2.82
N ALA A 26 -12.70 -8.94 -2.68
CA ALA A 26 -12.60 -9.76 -1.48
C ALA A 26 -11.21 -10.39 -1.42
N VAL A 27 -10.77 -10.70 -0.20
CA VAL A 27 -9.65 -11.63 0.01
C VAL A 27 -9.98 -12.94 -0.68
N LYS A 28 -9.01 -13.51 -1.39
CA LYS A 28 -9.14 -14.80 -2.08
C LYS A 28 -8.45 -15.90 -1.27
N GLY A 29 -9.11 -17.04 -1.14
CA GLY A 29 -8.60 -18.17 -0.36
C GLY A 29 -8.64 -17.93 1.16
N LYS A 30 -7.92 -18.76 1.90
CA LYS A 30 -7.78 -18.70 3.35
C LYS A 30 -6.30 -18.88 3.74
N PRO A 31 -5.80 -18.19 4.76
CA PRO A 31 -4.43 -18.40 5.23
C PRO A 31 -4.24 -19.77 5.87
N GLU A 32 -3.09 -20.38 5.61
CA GLU A 32 -2.67 -21.69 6.10
C GLU A 32 -1.57 -21.56 7.15
N GLY A 33 -1.21 -22.66 7.81
CA GLY A 33 -0.14 -22.69 8.81
C GLY A 33 -0.47 -21.94 10.09
N PHE A 34 0.54 -21.33 10.73
CA PHE A 34 0.38 -20.67 12.04
C PHE A 34 -0.61 -19.50 12.04
N ALA A 35 -0.84 -18.85 10.90
CA ALA A 35 -1.77 -17.74 10.76
C ALA A 35 -3.20 -18.18 10.40
N THR A 36 -3.49 -19.48 10.46
CA THR A 36 -4.86 -20.00 10.25
C THR A 36 -5.84 -19.30 11.19
N GLY A 37 -6.98 -18.88 10.64
CA GLY A 37 -8.02 -18.16 11.39
C GLY A 37 -7.90 -16.64 11.37
N VAL A 38 -6.86 -16.07 10.73
CA VAL A 38 -6.80 -14.63 10.48
C VAL A 38 -7.96 -14.20 9.56
N THR A 39 -8.60 -13.09 9.89
CA THR A 39 -9.78 -12.56 9.18
C THR A 39 -9.54 -11.19 8.55
N GLY A 40 -8.47 -10.49 8.94
CA GLY A 40 -8.17 -9.15 8.46
C GLY A 40 -9.28 -8.16 8.81
N GLY A 41 -9.80 -7.47 7.80
CA GLY A 41 -10.97 -6.60 7.90
C GLY A 41 -12.31 -7.32 8.12
N GLY A 42 -12.32 -8.66 8.15
CA GLY A 42 -13.50 -9.46 8.40
C GLY A 42 -14.58 -9.25 7.34
N LYS A 43 -15.77 -8.84 7.77
CA LYS A 43 -16.94 -8.60 6.92
C LYS A 43 -17.07 -7.14 6.44
N ALA A 44 -16.08 -6.29 6.72
CA ALA A 44 -16.10 -4.90 6.26
C ALA A 44 -16.19 -4.85 4.73
N ALA A 45 -17.08 -3.99 4.22
CA ALA A 45 -17.17 -3.75 2.77
C ALA A 45 -15.82 -3.24 2.24
N CYS A 46 -15.36 -3.79 1.13
CA CYS A 46 -14.11 -3.39 0.52
C CYS A 46 -14.23 -2.03 -0.15
N GLN A 47 -13.31 -1.11 0.19
CA GLN A 47 -13.32 0.27 -0.28
C GLN A 47 -11.99 0.62 -0.95
N VAL A 48 -12.06 1.44 -2.00
CA VAL A 48 -10.89 1.97 -2.71
C VAL A 48 -10.56 3.36 -2.13
N PRO A 49 -9.35 3.58 -1.59
CA PRO A 49 -8.93 4.92 -1.19
C PRO A 49 -8.88 5.88 -2.40
N SER A 50 -9.21 7.14 -2.18
CA SER A 50 -9.09 8.17 -3.22
C SER A 50 -7.64 8.64 -3.41
N SER A 51 -6.84 8.62 -2.32
CA SER A 51 -5.51 9.23 -2.25
C SER A 51 -4.57 8.48 -1.28
N VAL A 52 -3.28 8.79 -1.34
CA VAL A 52 -2.27 8.31 -0.39
C VAL A 52 -2.54 8.75 1.05
N ALA A 53 -3.15 9.92 1.24
CA ALA A 53 -3.57 10.41 2.55
C ALA A 53 -4.69 9.54 3.13
N GLN A 54 -5.74 9.28 2.36
CA GLN A 54 -6.83 8.42 2.78
C GLN A 54 -6.38 6.98 3.00
N LEU A 55 -5.50 6.45 2.12
CA LEU A 55 -4.89 5.14 2.31
C LEU A 55 -4.11 5.09 3.63
N THR A 56 -3.32 6.12 3.94
CA THR A 56 -2.57 6.19 5.21
C THR A 56 -3.52 6.18 6.40
N THR A 57 -4.56 7.02 6.40
CA THR A 57 -5.58 7.05 7.47
C THR A 57 -6.23 5.69 7.66
N TRP A 58 -6.66 5.05 6.58
CA TRP A 58 -7.32 3.75 6.65
C TRP A 58 -6.38 2.63 7.09
N LEU A 59 -5.08 2.72 6.77
CA LEU A 59 -4.10 1.75 7.24
C LEU A 59 -3.81 1.90 8.73
N THR A 60 -3.85 3.12 9.28
CA THR A 60 -3.39 3.44 10.64
C THR A 60 -4.52 3.49 11.69
N ASP A 61 -5.78 3.66 11.27
CA ASP A 61 -6.89 3.79 12.20
C ASP A 61 -7.23 2.50 12.97
N ASN A 62 -8.14 2.62 13.93
CA ASN A 62 -8.62 1.53 14.77
C ASN A 62 -9.87 0.82 14.19
N VAL A 63 -10.26 1.10 12.95
CA VAL A 63 -11.48 0.56 12.32
C VAL A 63 -11.14 -0.71 11.54
N ALA A 64 -11.95 -1.75 11.63
CA ALA A 64 -11.78 -2.93 10.77
C ALA A 64 -12.08 -2.57 9.31
N ARG A 65 -11.15 -2.81 8.38
CA ARG A 65 -11.29 -2.37 6.98
C ARG A 65 -10.84 -3.41 5.97
N CYS A 66 -11.56 -3.49 4.87
CA CYS A 66 -11.06 -4.05 3.61
C CYS A 66 -10.71 -2.90 2.67
N ILE A 67 -9.43 -2.80 2.31
CA ILE A 67 -8.82 -1.71 1.56
C ILE A 67 -8.34 -2.26 0.23
N VAL A 68 -8.83 -1.68 -0.86
CA VAL A 68 -8.57 -2.12 -2.23
C VAL A 68 -7.56 -1.20 -2.89
N ILE A 69 -6.47 -1.78 -3.40
CA ILE A 69 -5.44 -1.09 -4.18
C ILE A 69 -5.66 -1.43 -5.65
N ASP A 70 -6.36 -0.55 -6.35
CA ASP A 70 -6.78 -0.71 -7.74
C ASP A 70 -5.88 0.02 -8.76
N LYS A 71 -4.89 0.74 -8.25
CA LYS A 71 -3.92 1.57 -8.98
C LYS A 71 -2.64 1.75 -8.18
N GLU A 72 -1.67 2.45 -8.75
CA GLU A 72 -0.47 2.87 -8.03
C GLU A 72 -0.80 3.97 -6.99
N TYR A 73 -0.38 3.74 -5.76
CA TYR A 73 -0.28 4.74 -4.70
C TYR A 73 1.17 5.13 -4.52
N ASN A 74 1.54 6.29 -5.06
CA ASN A 74 2.91 6.77 -5.06
C ASN A 74 3.19 7.66 -3.85
N PHE A 75 4.02 7.17 -2.94
CA PHE A 75 4.46 7.88 -1.74
C PHE A 75 5.79 8.61 -1.91
N LYS A 76 6.46 8.52 -3.07
CA LYS A 76 7.69 9.27 -3.31
C LYS A 76 7.45 10.76 -3.08
N VAL A 77 8.45 11.44 -2.55
CA VAL A 77 8.52 12.85 -2.19
C VAL A 77 7.47 13.36 -1.20
N THR A 78 6.55 12.51 -0.73
CA THR A 78 5.52 12.90 0.26
C THR A 78 6.11 13.31 1.61
N GLN A 79 7.33 12.88 1.91
CA GLN A 79 8.10 13.30 3.09
C GLN A 79 9.34 14.14 2.72
N GLY A 80 9.44 14.58 1.46
CA GLY A 80 10.58 15.28 0.90
C GLY A 80 11.79 14.38 0.60
N LYS A 81 12.88 15.00 0.16
CA LYS A 81 14.18 14.36 -0.10
C LYS A 81 15.22 14.80 0.93
N ALA A 82 16.28 14.02 1.07
CA ALA A 82 17.44 14.36 1.88
C ALA A 82 18.72 14.24 1.05
N VAL A 83 19.71 15.09 1.36
CA VAL A 83 21.08 15.04 0.84
C VAL A 83 22.01 15.17 2.04
N GLU A 84 22.76 14.12 2.37
CA GLU A 84 23.55 14.06 3.60
C GLU A 84 24.74 13.10 3.48
N ASN A 85 25.57 13.09 4.53
CA ASN A 85 26.71 12.17 4.60
C ASN A 85 26.21 10.74 4.89
N GLY A 86 26.49 9.86 3.93
CA GLY A 86 26.42 8.42 4.06
C GLY A 86 27.82 7.80 3.98
N CYS A 87 27.87 6.51 3.63
CA CYS A 87 29.14 5.83 3.41
C CYS A 87 29.08 4.75 2.34
N ARG A 88 30.27 4.45 1.78
CA ARG A 88 30.52 3.30 0.94
C ARG A 88 31.51 2.36 1.64
N PRO A 89 31.07 1.18 2.11
CA PRO A 89 31.96 0.13 2.58
C PRO A 89 32.95 -0.30 1.49
N THR A 90 34.15 -0.74 1.87
CA THR A 90 35.16 -1.23 0.92
C THR A 90 34.71 -2.49 0.18
N SER A 91 33.86 -3.31 0.81
CA SER A 91 33.21 -4.47 0.19
C SER A 91 32.24 -4.11 -0.93
N ASN A 92 31.83 -2.84 -1.05
CA ASN A 92 30.87 -2.36 -2.05
C ASN A 92 31.52 -1.57 -3.21
N ALA A 93 32.82 -1.80 -3.45
CA ALA A 93 33.53 -1.26 -4.61
C ALA A 93 33.19 -2.07 -5.89
N CYS A 94 31.94 -2.04 -6.31
CA CYS A 94 31.51 -2.74 -7.52
C CYS A 94 31.79 -1.91 -8.79
N PRO A 95 32.19 -2.54 -9.91
CA PRO A 95 32.34 -1.87 -11.20
C PRO A 95 31.04 -1.19 -11.67
N GLY A 96 31.17 -0.20 -12.55
CA GLY A 96 30.02 0.37 -13.27
C GLY A 96 28.95 1.07 -12.41
N LYS A 97 29.31 1.53 -11.20
CA LYS A 97 28.34 2.04 -10.19
C LYS A 97 27.29 1.00 -9.76
N GLY A 98 27.60 -0.29 -9.85
CA GLY A 98 26.67 -1.37 -9.47
C GLY A 98 26.55 -1.62 -7.97
N GLY A 99 27.34 -0.92 -7.14
CA GLY A 99 27.34 -1.07 -5.69
C GLY A 99 26.38 -0.08 -5.02
N GLN A 100 25.86 -0.46 -3.84
CA GLN A 100 24.98 0.41 -3.06
C GLN A 100 25.76 1.30 -2.09
N ASP A 101 25.21 2.48 -1.86
CA ASP A 101 25.66 3.38 -0.81
C ASP A 101 24.74 3.27 0.40
N ALA A 102 25.30 3.47 1.59
CA ALA A 102 24.55 3.42 2.83
C ALA A 102 24.26 4.82 3.35
N ILE A 103 23.01 5.03 3.78
CA ILE A 103 22.63 6.18 4.61
C ILE A 103 23.25 5.99 5.99
N ASN A 104 23.82 7.03 6.59
CA ASN A 104 24.40 6.98 7.94
C ASN A 104 23.33 7.00 9.05
N LEU A 105 22.30 6.17 8.91
CA LEU A 105 21.22 6.07 9.88
C LEU A 105 21.77 5.46 11.18
N ASN A 106 21.45 6.07 12.33
CA ASN A 106 21.89 5.61 13.66
C ASN A 106 23.41 5.41 13.79
N ASN A 107 24.21 6.24 13.11
CA ASN A 107 25.68 6.14 13.11
C ASN A 107 26.21 4.79 12.59
N TRP A 108 25.52 4.16 11.62
CA TRP A 108 25.97 2.90 11.03
C TRP A 108 27.30 3.01 10.27
N CYS A 109 27.65 4.18 9.71
CA CYS A 109 28.88 4.36 8.94
C CYS A 109 30.16 4.37 9.77
N GLN A 110 30.09 4.14 11.08
CA GLN A 110 31.27 4.01 11.93
C GLN A 110 32.09 2.76 11.53
N PRO A 111 33.43 2.81 11.54
CA PRO A 111 34.27 1.68 11.09
C PRO A 111 33.98 0.36 11.79
N ARG A 112 33.55 0.39 13.06
CA ARG A 112 33.15 -0.81 13.82
C ARG A 112 31.92 -1.53 13.27
N PHE A 113 31.10 -0.87 12.45
CA PHE A 113 29.87 -1.42 11.86
C PHE A 113 29.98 -1.56 10.34
N ALA A 114 30.48 -0.53 9.65
CA ALA A 114 30.59 -0.51 8.19
C ALA A 114 31.92 -1.05 7.65
N GLY A 115 32.84 -1.45 8.54
CA GLY A 115 34.15 -2.00 8.21
C GLY A 115 35.27 -0.96 8.18
N ALA A 116 36.50 -1.44 8.36
CA ALA A 116 37.69 -0.61 8.24
C ALA A 116 37.84 -0.05 6.81
N GLY A 117 38.26 1.20 6.69
CA GLY A 117 38.45 1.87 5.39
C GLY A 117 37.14 2.33 4.73
N VAL A 118 36.01 2.31 5.44
CA VAL A 118 34.74 2.89 4.99
C VAL A 118 34.93 4.34 4.53
N LYS A 119 34.41 4.68 3.36
CA LYS A 119 34.52 6.02 2.78
C LYS A 119 33.26 6.82 3.07
N THR A 120 33.41 8.04 3.56
CA THR A 120 32.29 8.99 3.63
C THR A 120 31.96 9.50 2.24
N ILE A 121 30.68 9.54 1.91
CA ILE A 121 30.16 10.01 0.62
C ILE A 121 28.86 10.79 0.83
N GLN A 122 28.48 11.62 -0.14
CA GLN A 122 27.16 12.24 -0.16
C GLN A 122 26.14 11.26 -0.75
N VAL A 123 25.03 11.07 -0.06
CA VAL A 123 23.88 10.28 -0.50
C VAL A 123 22.67 11.17 -0.68
N SER A 124 21.85 10.90 -1.68
CA SER A 124 20.59 11.59 -1.94
C SER A 124 19.47 10.57 -2.02
N TYR A 125 18.42 10.71 -1.22
CA TYR A 125 17.35 9.72 -1.14
C TYR A 125 15.99 10.34 -0.82
N ASP A 126 14.93 9.53 -0.99
CA ASP A 126 13.56 9.91 -0.70
C ASP A 126 13.22 9.57 0.76
N LYS A 127 12.85 10.56 1.57
CA LYS A 127 12.60 10.32 3.00
C LYS A 127 11.39 9.42 3.26
N ALA A 128 10.45 9.32 2.30
CA ALA A 128 9.28 8.47 2.46
C ALA A 128 9.65 6.99 2.61
N GLY A 129 10.81 6.57 2.09
CA GLY A 129 11.29 5.19 2.19
C GLY A 129 11.88 4.82 3.55
N LEU A 130 12.17 5.78 4.43
CA LEU A 130 12.84 5.50 5.72
C LEU A 130 11.94 4.73 6.70
N TYR A 131 10.65 5.06 6.75
CA TYR A 131 9.72 4.49 7.72
C TYR A 131 8.43 4.02 7.06
N GLY A 132 8.11 2.74 7.24
CA GLY A 132 6.86 2.17 6.78
C GLY A 132 5.63 2.82 7.43
N ILE A 133 4.47 2.65 6.80
CA ILE A 133 3.19 3.08 7.37
C ILE A 133 2.84 2.15 8.53
N ASN A 134 2.71 2.69 9.74
CA ASN A 134 2.40 1.92 10.94
C ASN A 134 0.95 1.42 10.92
N MET A 135 0.75 0.14 10.64
CA MET A 135 -0.58 -0.41 10.46
C MET A 135 -1.33 -0.59 11.78
N GLY A 136 -2.63 -0.28 11.77
CA GLY A 136 -3.59 -0.68 12.78
C GLY A 136 -4.03 -2.14 12.62
N SER A 137 -4.72 -2.67 13.63
CA SER A 137 -5.24 -4.04 13.60
C SER A 137 -6.47 -4.19 12.68
N ASN A 138 -6.83 -5.43 12.36
CA ASN A 138 -8.05 -5.78 11.61
C ASN A 138 -8.11 -5.15 10.21
N LYS A 139 -7.06 -5.34 9.42
CA LYS A 139 -6.95 -4.77 8.06
C LYS A 139 -6.84 -5.89 7.03
N SER A 140 -7.58 -5.78 5.94
CA SER A 140 -7.34 -6.54 4.71
C SER A 140 -6.91 -5.55 3.63
N LEU A 141 -5.67 -5.64 3.16
CA LEU A 141 -5.13 -4.85 2.07
C LEU A 141 -5.01 -5.74 0.84
N ILE A 142 -5.83 -5.49 -0.18
CA ILE A 142 -5.95 -6.36 -1.36
C ILE A 142 -5.69 -5.60 -2.65
N GLY A 143 -4.90 -6.16 -3.56
CA GLY A 143 -4.65 -5.55 -4.87
C GLY A 143 -5.51 -6.14 -5.99
N VAL A 144 -5.79 -5.33 -7.00
CA VAL A 144 -6.59 -5.72 -8.17
C VAL A 144 -5.69 -6.11 -9.34
N GLY A 145 -5.72 -7.40 -9.72
CA GLY A 145 -4.93 -7.90 -10.84
C GLY A 145 -3.45 -7.52 -10.70
N ASN A 146 -2.89 -6.87 -11.73
CA ASN A 146 -1.53 -6.35 -11.75
C ASN A 146 -1.42 -4.84 -11.41
N LYS A 147 -2.51 -4.20 -10.98
CA LYS A 147 -2.56 -2.75 -10.76
C LYS A 147 -2.23 -2.32 -9.34
N GLY A 148 -2.30 -3.26 -8.39
CA GLY A 148 -2.13 -2.99 -6.96
C GLY A 148 -0.68 -2.67 -6.60
N VAL A 149 -0.29 -1.39 -6.65
CA VAL A 149 1.10 -0.95 -6.40
C VAL A 149 1.14 0.07 -5.27
N ILE A 150 2.07 -0.12 -4.32
CA ILE A 150 2.48 0.89 -3.34
C ILE A 150 3.95 1.22 -3.61
N ARG A 151 4.20 2.45 -4.07
CA ARG A 151 5.52 2.89 -4.54
C ARG A 151 6.16 3.85 -3.54
N GLY A 152 7.44 3.68 -3.23
CA GLY A 152 8.23 4.61 -2.45
C GLY A 152 8.09 4.50 -0.93
N ARG A 153 7.25 3.59 -0.43
CA ARG A 153 7.06 3.39 1.01
C ARG A 153 6.58 1.97 1.35
N GLY A 154 7.10 1.44 2.46
CA GLY A 154 6.71 0.13 2.98
C GLY A 154 5.59 0.18 4.03
N LEU A 155 5.30 -0.96 4.64
CA LEU A 155 4.39 -1.11 5.77
C LEU A 155 5.16 -1.55 7.01
N TRP A 156 4.67 -1.16 8.19
CA TRP A 156 5.25 -1.53 9.48
C TRP A 156 4.17 -2.11 10.39
N ILE A 157 4.38 -3.35 10.86
CA ILE A 157 3.44 -4.08 11.72
C ILE A 157 4.19 -4.50 12.99
N ALA A 158 4.12 -3.69 14.05
CA ALA A 158 4.83 -4.00 15.32
C ALA A 158 3.90 -4.30 16.49
N LYS A 159 2.75 -3.62 16.58
CA LYS A 159 1.80 -3.75 17.71
C LYS A 159 0.36 -3.95 17.22
N ALA A 160 0.21 -4.43 16.00
CA ALA A 160 -1.08 -4.73 15.39
C ALA A 160 -1.20 -6.22 15.10
N LYS A 161 -2.44 -6.68 15.05
CA LYS A 161 -2.77 -8.09 14.80
C LYS A 161 -3.94 -8.19 13.83
N ASN A 162 -4.16 -9.40 13.35
CA ASN A 162 -5.25 -9.71 12.42
C ASN A 162 -5.19 -8.87 11.14
N ILE A 163 -4.12 -9.06 10.36
CA ILE A 163 -3.87 -8.33 9.12
C ILE A 163 -3.73 -9.33 7.96
N ILE A 164 -4.35 -9.02 6.83
CA ILE A 164 -4.15 -9.72 5.56
C ILE A 164 -3.59 -8.70 4.56
N ILE A 165 -2.48 -9.03 3.91
CA ILE A 165 -1.94 -8.28 2.77
C ILE A 165 -1.84 -9.28 1.62
N GLN A 166 -2.55 -9.01 0.51
CA GLN A 166 -2.66 -9.96 -0.60
C GLN A 166 -2.59 -9.25 -1.94
N ASN A 167 -1.79 -9.77 -2.86
CA ASN A 167 -1.69 -9.30 -4.24
C ASN A 167 -1.27 -7.82 -4.37
N ILE A 168 -0.29 -7.36 -3.59
CA ILE A 168 0.24 -6.00 -3.65
C ILE A 168 1.71 -6.03 -4.07
N HIS A 169 2.09 -5.14 -4.98
CA HIS A 169 3.47 -4.89 -5.36
C HIS A 169 4.02 -3.68 -4.59
N PHE A 170 5.01 -3.90 -3.72
CA PHE A 170 5.74 -2.82 -3.06
C PHE A 170 7.03 -2.54 -3.83
N THR A 171 7.25 -1.29 -4.25
CA THR A 171 8.34 -0.95 -5.15
C THR A 171 9.04 0.33 -4.77
N GLU A 172 10.28 0.49 -5.27
CA GLU A 172 10.96 1.79 -5.35
C GLU A 172 11.18 2.50 -4.02
N ILE A 173 11.40 1.71 -2.97
CA ILE A 173 11.75 2.15 -1.62
C ILE A 173 13.27 2.31 -1.54
N ASN A 174 13.73 3.52 -1.80
CA ASN A 174 15.15 3.88 -1.88
C ASN A 174 16.02 2.94 -2.76
N PRO A 175 15.69 2.65 -4.02
CA PRO A 175 16.72 2.33 -4.99
C PRO A 175 17.47 3.60 -5.43
#